data_AF-A0A7C5GJD8-F1
#
_entry.id   AF-A0A7C5GJD8-F1
#
_cell.length_a   1.000
_cell.length_b   1.000
_cell.length_c   1.000
_cell.angle_alpha   90.00
_cell.angle_beta   90.00
_cell.angle_gamma   90.00
#
_symmetry.space_group_name_H-M   'P 1'
#
loop_
_entity.id
_entity.type
_entity.pdbx_description
1 polymer ?
#
loop_
_entity_poly.entity_id
_entity_poly.type
_entity_poly.pdbx_seq_one_letter_code
_entity_poly.pdbx_strand_id
1 'polypeptide(L)'
;MLREDIVESLLGKTTQKKKSRIPAKLDFLQSATGLILAIFIILHLLFESSILLGKDSMYALTKMFELDFFIKGGSPIFISILAFIIFAIFIFHAFLAMRKFPNSYREYLRLKTHAKLMKHKDTNLWIIQITTGFMLFFLGSIHLYIVLTEPQNIGPFASS
;
A
#
# COMPACT_ATOMS: atom_id res chain seq x y z
N MET A 1 -6.13 -36.35 -17.02
CA MET A 1 -7.05 -35.35 -16.44
C MET A 1 -6.61 -33.99 -16.97
N LEU A 2 -7.47 -33.25 -17.68
CA LEU A 2 -7.12 -31.92 -18.21
C LEU A 2 -6.80 -30.99 -17.04
N ARG A 3 -5.74 -30.17 -17.15
CA ARG A 3 -5.40 -29.18 -16.13
C ARG A 3 -6.50 -28.12 -16.05
N GLU A 4 -6.86 -27.71 -14.84
CA GLU A 4 -8.02 -26.85 -14.56
C GLU A 4 -7.90 -25.46 -15.20
N ASP A 5 -6.69 -24.92 -15.28
CA ASP A 5 -6.35 -23.67 -15.95
C ASP A 5 -6.69 -23.68 -17.45
N ILE A 6 -6.39 -24.77 -18.16
CA ILE A 6 -6.71 -24.92 -19.59
C ILE A 6 -8.22 -24.94 -19.80
N VAL A 7 -8.95 -25.69 -18.95
CA VAL A 7 -10.41 -25.79 -19.04
C VAL A 7 -11.07 -24.45 -18.75
N GLU A 8 -10.66 -23.76 -17.69
CA GLU A 8 -11.19 -22.45 -17.31
C GLU A 8 -10.91 -21.39 -18.38
N SER A 9 -9.72 -21.40 -18.97
CA SER A 9 -9.33 -20.46 -20.03
C SER A 9 -10.16 -20.63 -21.29
N LEU A 10 -10.42 -21.87 -21.72
CA LEU A 10 -11.15 -22.14 -22.96
C LEU A 10 -12.68 -22.02 -22.79
N LEU A 11 -13.23 -22.43 -21.64
CA LEU A 11 -14.68 -22.53 -21.44
C LEU A 11 -15.25 -21.41 -20.55
N GLY A 12 -14.41 -20.59 -19.93
CA GLY A 12 -14.83 -19.57 -18.95
C GLY A 12 -15.45 -20.14 -17.67
N LYS A 13 -15.34 -21.45 -17.46
CA LYS A 13 -15.88 -22.19 -16.31
C LYS A 13 -14.86 -23.24 -15.86
N THR A 14 -14.83 -23.50 -14.56
CA THR A 14 -13.98 -24.55 -14.00
C THR A 14 -14.40 -25.94 -14.48
N THR A 15 -13.58 -26.95 -14.18
CA THR A 15 -13.89 -28.37 -14.47
C THR A 15 -15.23 -28.84 -13.90
N GLN A 16 -15.72 -28.18 -12.84
CA GLN A 16 -17.03 -28.42 -12.22
C GLN A 16 -18.18 -27.62 -12.86
N LYS A 17 -17.96 -26.97 -14.01
CA LYS A 17 -18.93 -26.09 -14.69
C LYS A 17 -19.38 -24.88 -13.85
N LYS A 18 -18.56 -24.43 -12.89
CA LYS A 18 -18.82 -23.25 -12.04
C LYS A 18 -17.97 -22.05 -12.48
N LYS A 19 -18.37 -20.85 -12.07
CA LYS A 19 -17.53 -19.65 -12.23
C LYS A 19 -16.34 -19.72 -11.27
N SER A 20 -15.21 -19.19 -11.70
CA SER A 20 -14.02 -19.04 -10.88
C SER A 20 -14.26 -18.15 -9.67
N ARG A 21 -13.65 -18.52 -8.54
CA ARG A 21 -13.68 -17.69 -7.32
C ARG A 21 -12.55 -16.68 -7.27
N ILE A 22 -11.62 -16.71 -8.24
CA ILE A 22 -10.46 -15.82 -8.28
C ILE A 22 -10.87 -14.34 -8.27
N PRO A 23 -11.85 -13.86 -9.08
CA PRO A 23 -12.25 -12.45 -9.04
C PRO A 23 -12.69 -11.98 -7.64
N ALA A 24 -13.47 -12.79 -6.92
CA ALA A 24 -13.91 -12.48 -5.57
C ALA A 24 -12.75 -12.43 -4.57
N LYS A 25 -11.80 -13.37 -4.67
CA LYS A 25 -10.59 -13.36 -3.84
C LYS A 25 -9.75 -12.11 -4.10
N LEU A 26 -9.56 -11.72 -5.36
CA LEU A 26 -8.75 -10.56 -5.72
C LEU A 26 -9.41 -9.23 -5.29
N ASP A 27 -10.74 -9.15 -5.26
CA ASP A 27 -11.46 -7.98 -4.76
C ASP A 27 -11.35 -7.86 -3.22
N PHE A 28 -11.49 -8.99 -2.51
CA PHE A 28 -11.26 -9.05 -1.07
C PHE A 28 -9.83 -8.65 -0.70
N LEU A 29 -8.82 -9.22 -1.39
CA LEU A 29 -7.41 -8.91 -1.13
C LEU A 29 -7.06 -7.44 -1.42
N GLN A 30 -7.67 -6.84 -2.46
CA GLN A 30 -7.47 -5.41 -2.76
C GLN A 30 -7.98 -4.54 -1.61
N SER A 31 -9.17 -4.85 -1.09
CA SER A 31 -9.79 -4.12 0.01
C SER A 31 -9.03 -4.34 1.32
N ALA A 32 -8.63 -5.57 1.62
CA ALA A 32 -7.89 -5.91 2.83
C ALA A 32 -6.51 -5.22 2.89
N THR A 33 -5.75 -5.27 1.79
CA THR A 33 -4.46 -4.59 1.70
C THR A 33 -4.60 -3.07 1.79
N GLY A 34 -5.64 -2.50 1.17
CA GLY A 34 -5.93 -1.07 1.28
C GLY A 34 -6.27 -0.65 2.71
N LEU A 35 -7.04 -1.46 3.44
CA LEU A 35 -7.36 -1.21 4.85
C LEU A 35 -6.11 -1.27 5.74
N ILE A 36 -5.23 -2.26 5.53
CA ILE A 36 -3.96 -2.37 6.26
C ILE A 36 -3.12 -1.11 6.04
N LEU A 37 -2.96 -0.67 4.79
CA LEU A 37 -2.20 0.54 4.47
C LEU A 37 -2.82 1.81 5.06
N ALA A 38 -4.16 1.92 5.07
CA ALA A 38 -4.84 3.07 5.66
C ALA A 38 -4.59 3.15 7.18
N ILE A 39 -4.72 2.02 7.90
CA ILE A 39 -4.43 1.94 9.33
C ILE A 39 -2.94 2.23 9.57
N PHE A 40 -2.05 1.68 8.75
CA PHE A 40 -0.62 1.96 8.82
C PHE A 40 -0.33 3.46 8.70
N ILE A 41 -0.90 4.17 7.73
CA ILE A 41 -0.67 5.62 7.57
C ILE A 41 -1.19 6.40 8.77
N ILE A 42 -2.33 6.04 9.35
CA ILE A 42 -2.84 6.69 10.56
C ILE A 42 -1.84 6.53 11.72
N LEU A 43 -1.38 5.31 11.97
CA LEU A 43 -0.41 5.02 13.02
C LEU A 43 0.95 5.66 12.73
N HIS A 44 1.41 5.61 11.48
CA HIS A 44 2.65 6.19 11.02
C HIS A 44 2.68 7.70 11.29
N LEU A 45 1.63 8.44 10.89
CA LEU A 45 1.55 9.88 11.17
C LEU A 45 1.51 10.18 12.68
N LEU A 46 0.82 9.34 13.47
CA LEU A 46 0.81 9.47 14.92
C LEU A 46 2.19 9.25 15.54
N PHE A 47 2.94 8.24 15.09
CA PHE A 47 4.26 7.92 15.62
C PHE A 47 5.33 8.94 15.18
N GLU A 48 5.36 9.32 13.91
CA GLU A 48 6.28 10.35 13.41
C GLU A 48 6.02 11.72 14.06
N SER A 49 4.76 12.04 14.38
CA SER A 49 4.43 13.29 15.08
C SER A 49 4.84 13.32 16.55
N SER A 50 5.36 12.22 17.12
CA SER A 50 5.88 12.20 18.51
C SER A 50 7.00 13.20 18.75
N ILE A 51 7.72 13.62 17.69
CA ILE A 51 8.71 14.70 17.75
C ILE A 51 8.15 16.02 18.28
N LEU A 52 6.85 16.28 18.09
CA LEU A 52 6.17 17.48 18.60
C LEU A 52 6.10 17.51 20.14
N LEU A 53 6.23 16.35 20.79
CA LEU A 53 6.30 16.22 22.25
C LEU A 53 7.74 16.37 22.78
N GLY A 54 8.74 16.42 21.89
CA GLY A 54 10.15 16.57 22.22
C GLY A 54 11.03 15.51 21.58
N LYS A 55 12.34 15.80 21.51
CA LYS A 55 13.34 14.87 20.95
C LYS A 55 13.37 13.55 21.74
N ASP A 56 13.28 13.61 23.06
CA ASP A 56 13.31 12.42 23.92
C ASP A 56 12.11 11.51 23.67
N SER A 57 10.93 12.06 23.35
CA SER A 57 9.74 11.28 22.99
C SER A 57 9.93 10.51 21.68
N MET A 58 10.45 11.18 20.63
CA MET A 58 10.77 10.51 19.36
C MET A 58 11.85 9.44 19.58
N TYR A 59 12.92 9.75 20.31
CA TYR A 59 13.99 8.80 20.59
C TYR A 59 13.49 7.56 21.33
N ALA A 60 12.67 7.73 22.38
CA ALA A 60 12.08 6.63 23.12
C ALA A 60 11.19 5.76 22.23
N LEU A 61 10.40 6.37 21.34
CA LEU A 61 9.55 5.65 20.41
C LEU A 61 10.37 4.88 19.37
N THR A 62 11.39 5.49 18.79
CA THR A 62 12.33 4.81 17.88
C THR A 62 12.96 3.59 18.57
N LYS A 63 13.47 3.76 19.79
CA LYS A 63 14.07 2.65 20.57
C LYS A 63 13.07 1.54 20.93
N MET A 64 11.81 1.89 21.15
CA MET A 64 10.74 0.91 21.30
C MET A 64 10.56 0.06 20.03
N PHE A 65 10.56 0.67 18.84
CA PHE A 65 10.48 -0.06 17.56
C PHE A 65 11.73 -0.89 17.25
N GLU A 66 12.89 -0.48 17.76
CA GLU A 66 14.13 -1.26 17.72
C GLU A 66 14.19 -2.40 18.76
N LEU A 67 13.11 -2.60 19.54
CA LEU A 67 13.00 -3.61 20.59
C LEU A 67 14.04 -3.46 21.73
N ASP A 68 14.35 -2.23 22.14
CA ASP A 68 15.30 -1.96 23.23
C ASP A 68 14.93 -2.65 24.57
N PHE A 69 13.64 -2.88 24.81
CA PHE A 69 13.15 -3.59 25.99
C PHE A 69 13.47 -5.10 26.01
N PHE A 70 13.88 -5.68 24.87
CA PHE A 70 14.38 -7.05 24.78
C PHE A 70 15.89 -7.12 24.53
N ILE A 71 16.43 -6.19 23.73
CA ILE A 71 17.84 -6.16 23.31
C ILE A 71 18.43 -4.82 23.73
N LYS A 72 19.38 -4.85 24.66
CA LYS A 72 20.05 -3.65 25.17
C LYS A 72 20.64 -2.81 24.02
N GLY A 73 20.16 -1.58 23.88
CA GLY A 73 20.56 -0.62 22.85
C GLY A 73 19.65 -0.59 21.60
N GLY A 74 18.73 -1.54 21.47
CA GLY A 74 17.89 -1.75 20.30
C GLY A 74 18.66 -2.25 19.07
N SER A 75 17.95 -2.78 18.07
CA SER A 75 18.50 -3.08 16.75
C SER A 75 17.67 -2.43 15.62
N PRO A 76 18.27 -1.56 14.79
CA PRO A 76 17.59 -0.96 13.64
C PRO A 76 17.02 -1.97 12.63
N ILE A 77 17.52 -3.21 12.62
CA ILE A 77 17.06 -4.26 11.71
C ILE A 77 15.55 -4.55 11.83
N PHE A 78 14.96 -4.37 13.02
CA PHE A 78 13.53 -4.59 13.22
C PHE A 78 12.69 -3.57 12.43
N ILE A 79 13.19 -2.33 12.31
CA ILE A 79 12.56 -1.32 11.47
C ILE A 79 12.69 -1.70 9.99
N SER A 80 13.85 -2.19 9.55
CA SER A 80 14.01 -2.71 8.18
C SER A 80 13.05 -3.87 7.87
N ILE A 81 12.88 -4.82 8.80
CA ILE A 81 11.95 -5.95 8.62
C ILE A 81 10.51 -5.43 8.50
N LEU A 82 10.11 -4.49 9.38
CA LEU A 82 8.78 -3.87 9.31
C LEU A 82 8.59 -3.12 7.97
N ALA A 83 9.58 -2.31 7.56
CA ALA A 83 9.56 -1.58 6.31
C ALA A 83 9.45 -2.53 5.10
N PHE A 84 10.16 -3.65 5.11
CA PHE A 84 10.07 -4.68 4.06
C PHE A 84 8.66 -5.27 3.97
N ILE A 85 8.04 -5.62 5.10
CA ILE A 85 6.68 -6.16 5.15
C ILE A 85 5.68 -5.13 4.59
N ILE A 86 5.77 -3.88 5.02
CA ILE A 86 4.90 -2.81 4.53
C ILE A 86 5.14 -2.55 3.04
N PHE A 87 6.39 -2.60 2.58
CA PHE A 87 6.72 -2.42 1.17
C PHE A 87 6.15 -3.56 0.30
N ALA A 88 6.21 -4.82 0.76
CA ALA A 88 5.57 -5.94 0.07
C ALA A 88 4.04 -5.76 -0.01
N ILE A 89 3.39 -5.32 1.07
CA ILE A 89 1.95 -5.02 1.09
C ILE A 89 1.63 -3.85 0.16
N PHE A 90 2.46 -2.80 0.16
CA PHE A 90 2.32 -1.63 -0.71
C PHE A 90 2.35 -2.04 -2.18
N ILE A 91 3.36 -2.81 -2.61
CA ILE A 91 3.47 -3.33 -3.99
C ILE A 91 2.29 -4.23 -4.33
N PHE A 92 1.91 -5.14 -3.43
CA PHE A 92 0.81 -6.07 -3.68
C PHE A 92 -0.54 -5.35 -3.79
N HIS A 93 -0.80 -4.35 -2.94
CA HIS A 93 -1.97 -3.49 -3.04
C HIS A 93 -2.01 -2.76 -4.39
N ALA A 94 -0.90 -2.14 -4.76
CA ALA A 94 -0.73 -1.44 -6.02
C ALA A 94 -1.04 -2.35 -7.22
N PHE A 95 -0.46 -3.55 -7.25
CA PHE A 95 -0.69 -4.55 -8.29
C PHE A 95 -2.19 -4.89 -8.44
N LEU A 96 -2.90 -5.07 -7.32
CA LEU A 96 -4.33 -5.35 -7.35
C LEU A 96 -5.15 -4.12 -7.79
N ALA A 97 -4.84 -2.94 -7.27
CA ALA A 97 -5.58 -1.70 -7.50
C ALA A 97 -5.39 -1.15 -8.92
N MET A 98 -4.23 -1.36 -9.55
CA MET A 98 -3.94 -0.97 -10.94
C MET A 98 -4.95 -1.53 -11.93
N ARG A 99 -5.58 -2.68 -11.64
CA ARG A 99 -6.63 -3.27 -12.48
C ARG A 99 -7.87 -2.39 -12.62
N LYS A 100 -8.04 -1.38 -11.75
CA LYS A 100 -9.16 -0.42 -11.78
C LYS A 100 -8.84 0.84 -12.60
N PHE A 101 -7.61 0.99 -13.10
CA PHE A 101 -7.22 2.19 -13.87
C PHE A 101 -7.83 2.14 -15.28
N PRO A 102 -8.17 3.31 -15.87
CA PRO A 102 -8.52 3.36 -17.29
C PRO A 102 -7.33 2.89 -18.12
N ASN A 103 -7.52 1.83 -18.90
CA ASN A 103 -6.42 1.13 -19.58
C ASN A 103 -6.24 1.56 -21.05
N SER A 104 -7.08 2.48 -21.53
CA SER A 104 -7.02 3.01 -22.89
C SER A 104 -7.36 4.50 -22.93
N TYR A 105 -6.88 5.18 -23.98
CA TYR A 105 -7.21 6.58 -24.22
C TYR A 105 -8.73 6.84 -24.25
N ARG A 106 -9.49 5.92 -24.87
CA ARG A 106 -10.95 6.04 -24.96
C ARG A 106 -11.62 5.93 -23.59
N GLU A 107 -11.16 5.02 -22.73
CA GLU A 107 -11.67 4.90 -21.35
C GLU A 107 -11.37 6.14 -20.52
N TYR A 108 -10.12 6.63 -20.58
CA TYR A 108 -9.72 7.86 -19.90
C TYR A 108 -10.55 9.07 -20.35
N LEU A 109 -10.72 9.24 -21.67
CA LEU A 109 -11.51 10.33 -22.23
C LEU A 109 -12.97 10.26 -21.79
N ARG A 110 -13.59 9.07 -21.81
CA ARG A 110 -14.97 8.88 -21.35
C ARG A 110 -15.12 9.19 -19.86
N LEU A 111 -14.23 8.66 -19.03
CA LEU A 111 -14.24 8.92 -17.58
C LEU A 111 -14.12 10.41 -17.29
N LYS A 112 -13.15 11.10 -17.90
CA LYS A 112 -12.92 12.54 -17.74
C LYS A 112 -14.14 13.36 -18.15
N THR A 113 -14.71 13.05 -19.32
CA THR A 113 -15.91 13.74 -19.81
C THR A 113 -17.10 13.48 -18.90
N HIS A 114 -17.33 12.24 -18.50
CA HIS A 114 -18.43 11.86 -17.61
C HIS A 114 -18.34 12.56 -16.25
N ALA A 115 -17.16 12.58 -15.62
CA ALA A 115 -16.94 13.26 -14.34
C ALA A 115 -17.22 14.77 -14.43
N LYS A 116 -16.78 15.42 -15.52
CA LYS A 116 -17.03 16.85 -15.77
C LYS A 116 -18.52 17.16 -15.98
N LEU A 117 -19.26 16.28 -16.65
CA LEU A 117 -20.69 16.44 -16.89
C LEU A 117 -21.52 16.18 -15.63
N MET A 118 -21.22 15.11 -14.89
CA MET A 118 -21.97 14.70 -13.71
C MET A 118 -21.79 15.66 -12.52
N LYS A 119 -20.62 16.31 -12.39
CA LYS A 119 -20.25 17.12 -11.21
C LYS A 119 -20.50 16.41 -9.88
N HIS A 120 -20.37 15.08 -9.88
CA HIS A 120 -20.64 14.23 -8.72
C HIS A 120 -19.39 14.07 -7.86
N LYS A 121 -19.53 14.32 -6.55
CA LYS A 121 -18.41 14.39 -5.61
C LYS A 121 -17.60 13.09 -5.56
N ASP A 122 -18.26 11.96 -5.36
CA ASP A 122 -17.53 10.69 -5.17
C ASP A 122 -16.89 10.18 -6.45
N THR A 123 -17.48 10.50 -7.61
CA THR A 123 -16.86 10.23 -8.92
C THR A 123 -15.56 11.01 -9.08
N ASN A 124 -15.53 12.28 -8.65
CA ASN A 124 -14.33 13.09 -8.68
C ASN A 124 -13.30 12.62 -7.64
N LEU A 125 -13.73 12.20 -6.45
CA LEU A 125 -12.83 11.61 -5.44
C LEU A 125 -12.18 10.33 -5.94
N TRP A 126 -12.91 9.49 -6.68
CA TRP A 126 -12.32 8.30 -7.29
C TRP A 126 -11.23 8.65 -8.32
N ILE A 127 -11.41 9.72 -9.11
CA ILE A 127 -10.36 10.21 -10.01
C ILE A 127 -9.14 10.70 -9.22
N ILE A 128 -9.35 11.34 -8.07
CA ILE A 128 -8.26 11.73 -7.17
C ILE A 128 -7.55 10.48 -6.66
N GLN A 129 -8.27 9.44 -6.21
CA GLN A 129 -7.69 8.19 -5.72
C GLN A 129 -6.76 7.52 -6.74
N ILE A 130 -7.17 7.42 -8.01
CA ILE A 130 -6.31 6.81 -9.04
C ILE A 130 -5.08 7.69 -9.34
N THR A 131 -5.25 9.02 -9.30
CA THR A 131 -4.17 9.96 -9.61
C THR A 131 -3.12 10.00 -8.50
N THR A 132 -3.55 10.11 -7.24
CA THR A 132 -2.64 10.08 -6.08
C THR A 132 -2.03 8.69 -5.91
N GLY A 133 -2.81 7.62 -6.11
CA GLY A 133 -2.28 6.25 -6.13
C GLY A 133 -1.19 6.06 -7.18
N PHE A 134 -1.37 6.63 -8.38
CA PHE A 134 -0.33 6.61 -9.41
C PHE A 134 0.94 7.37 -8.99
N MET A 135 0.81 8.55 -8.38
CA MET A 135 1.96 9.32 -7.87
C MET A 135 2.71 8.59 -6.76
N LEU A 136 1.99 7.91 -5.87
CA LEU A 136 2.56 7.18 -4.73
C LEU A 136 3.46 6.02 -5.16
N PHE A 137 3.30 5.45 -6.35
CA PHE A 137 4.26 4.46 -6.88
C PHE A 137 5.69 4.97 -6.90
N PHE A 138 5.89 6.27 -7.15
CA PHE A 138 7.21 6.86 -7.22
C PHE A 138 7.62 7.42 -5.86
N LEU A 139 6.75 8.24 -5.27
CA LEU A 139 7.04 8.93 -4.01
C LEU A 139 7.15 7.96 -2.83
N GLY A 140 6.19 7.04 -2.70
CA GLY A 140 6.16 6.05 -1.63
C GLY A 140 7.30 5.05 -1.73
N SER A 141 7.68 4.62 -2.93
CA SER A 141 8.79 3.68 -3.12
C SER A 141 10.14 4.27 -2.71
N ILE A 142 10.41 5.54 -2.98
CA ILE A 142 11.64 6.21 -2.53
C ILE A 142 11.69 6.24 -1.00
N HIS A 143 10.60 6.68 -0.37
CA HIS A 143 10.51 6.74 1.08
C HIS A 143 10.70 5.36 1.74
N LEU A 144 9.98 4.34 1.27
CA LEU A 144 10.08 2.97 1.81
C LEU A 144 11.46 2.37 1.59
N TYR A 145 12.11 2.66 0.46
CA TYR A 145 13.46 2.17 0.21
C TYR A 145 14.48 2.74 1.20
N ILE A 146 14.46 4.06 1.45
CA ILE A 146 15.37 4.70 2.40
C ILE A 146 15.17 4.14 3.82
N VAL A 147 13.92 4.06 4.28
CA VAL A 147 13.59 3.50 5.60
C VAL A 147 14.04 2.04 5.72
N LEU A 148 13.94 1.27 4.63
CA LEU A 148 14.38 -0.12 4.59
C LEU A 148 15.91 -0.27 4.68
N THR A 149 16.67 0.58 3.98
CA THR A 149 18.13 0.44 3.85
C THR A 149 18.93 1.24 4.87
N GLU A 150 18.35 2.29 5.44
CA GLU A 150 19.00 3.18 6.40
C GLU A 150 18.19 3.35 7.71
N PRO A 151 17.72 2.24 8.34
CA PRO A 151 16.92 2.34 9.56
C PRO A 151 17.68 3.01 10.73
N GLN A 152 19.02 2.93 10.75
CA GLN A 152 19.86 3.55 11.76
C GLN A 152 19.83 5.09 11.72
N ASN A 153 19.36 5.67 10.61
CA ASN A 153 19.20 7.10 10.42
C ASN A 153 17.78 7.57 10.78
N ILE A 154 17.06 6.82 11.61
CA ILE A 154 15.74 7.20 12.11
C ILE A 154 15.89 7.69 13.54
N GLY A 155 15.44 8.91 13.82
CA GLY A 155 15.46 9.51 15.14
C GLY A 155 15.68 11.03 15.12
N PRO A 156 15.54 11.69 16.27
CA PRO A 156 15.55 13.15 16.38
C PRO A 156 16.92 13.80 16.09
N PHE A 157 17.97 12.99 15.93
CA PHE A 157 19.35 13.43 15.70
C PHE A 157 19.91 12.99 14.34
N ALA A 158 19.13 12.28 13.54
CA ALA A 158 19.56 11.78 12.24
C ALA A 158 19.45 12.82 11.11
N SER A 159 18.80 13.96 11.37
CA SER A 159 18.86 15.17 10.55
C SER A 159 19.69 16.21 11.30
N SER A 160 20.98 16.25 11.01
CA SER A 160 21.92 17.31 11.44
C SER A 160 22.38 18.11 10.23
#